data_AF-A0YGW5-F1
#
_entry.id   AF-A0YGW5-F1
#
_cell.length_a   1.000
_cell.length_b   1.000
_cell.length_c   1.000
_cell.angle_alpha   90.00
_cell.angle_beta   90.00
_cell.angle_gamma   90.00
#
_symmetry.space_group_name_H-M   'P 1'
#
loop_
_entity.id
_entity.type
_entity.pdbx_description
1 polymer ?
#
loop_
_entity_poly.entity_id
_entity_poly.type
_entity_poly.pdbx_seq_one_letter_code
_entity_poly.pdbx_strand_id
1 'polypeptide(L)'
;MNIVNINRYWVLFLAVCLIGFMAIFFTPRNEETLRVIKGEIQGCGYLDGGGEEPVLHATIKTEDNTYIKTAFQDCLSGKKVNVLVKRGMLYYNRVYVAEKA
;
A
#
# COMPACT_ATOMS: atom_id res chain seq x y z
N MET A 1 10.28 12.11 49.26
CA MET A 1 9.29 11.71 48.23
C MET A 1 10.02 10.89 47.18
N ASN A 2 9.68 9.60 47.06
CA ASN A 2 10.57 8.55 46.53
C ASN A 2 10.86 8.68 45.02
N ILE A 3 12.12 8.99 44.68
CA ILE A 3 12.67 9.08 43.32
C ILE A 3 12.37 7.81 42.49
N VAL A 4 12.30 6.66 43.16
CA VAL A 4 11.98 5.34 42.56
C VAL A 4 10.56 5.29 41.99
N ASN A 5 9.59 5.94 42.63
CA ASN A 5 8.20 5.96 42.15
C ASN A 5 8.07 6.81 40.88
N ILE A 6 8.71 7.99 40.85
CA ILE A 6 8.73 8.86 39.66
C ILE A 6 9.25 8.08 38.45
N ASN A 7 10.38 7.37 38.60
CA ASN A 7 10.95 6.60 37.49
C ASN A 7 10.01 5.50 36.97
N ARG A 8 9.27 4.83 37.87
CA ARG A 8 8.28 3.80 37.48
C ARG A 8 7.11 4.37 36.69
N TYR A 9 6.62 5.55 37.03
CA TYR A 9 5.53 6.21 36.29
C TYR A 9 5.98 6.67 34.91
N TRP A 10 7.19 7.19 34.76
CA TRP A 10 7.74 7.58 33.46
C TRP A 10 7.92 6.38 32.53
N VAL A 11 8.42 5.26 33.03
CA VAL A 11 8.56 4.02 32.25
C VAL A 11 7.18 3.50 31.80
N LEU A 12 6.18 3.50 32.70
CA LEU A 12 4.81 3.12 32.35
C LEU A 12 4.20 4.05 31.31
N PHE A 13 4.41 5.36 31.43
CA PHE A 13 3.93 6.34 30.46
C PHE A 13 4.56 6.12 29.08
N LEU A 14 5.88 5.91 29.02
CA LEU A 14 6.59 5.60 27.79
C LEU A 14 6.09 4.30 27.15
N ALA A 15 5.86 3.25 27.95
CA ALA A 15 5.32 1.98 27.47
C ALA A 15 3.92 2.14 26.87
N VAL A 16 3.03 2.91 27.52
CA VAL A 16 1.69 3.20 27.01
C VAL A 16 1.76 4.03 25.72
N CYS A 17 2.63 5.04 25.64
CA CYS A 17 2.85 5.81 24.43
C CYS A 17 3.37 4.95 23.27
N LEU A 18 4.32 4.05 23.52
CA LEU A 18 4.83 3.11 22.53
C LEU A 18 3.74 2.15 22.03
N ILE A 19 2.96 1.57 22.94
CA ILE A 19 1.85 0.67 22.58
C ILE A 19 0.80 1.43 21.76
N GLY A 20 0.44 2.66 22.16
CA GLY A 20 -0.48 3.50 21.41
C GLY A 20 0.04 3.86 20.02
N PHE A 21 1.32 4.19 19.91
CA PHE A 21 1.97 4.48 18.62
C PHE A 21 1.97 3.23 17.71
N MET A 22 2.34 2.07 18.25
CA MET A 22 2.29 0.81 17.51
C MET A 22 0.86 0.48 17.07
N ALA A 23 -0.14 0.66 17.93
CA ALA A 23 -1.54 0.44 17.56
C ALA A 23 -1.99 1.34 16.40
N ILE A 24 -1.54 2.59 16.33
CA ILE A 24 -1.86 3.50 15.22
C ILE A 24 -1.22 3.08 13.90
N PHE A 25 0.01 2.54 13.93
CA PHE A 25 0.73 2.13 12.72
C PHE A 25 0.32 0.74 12.23
N PHE A 26 0.00 -0.18 13.15
CA PHE A 26 -0.33 -1.56 12.83
C PHE A 26 -1.83 -1.83 12.71
N THR A 27 -2.69 -0.87 13.04
CA THR A 27 -4.11 -1.01 12.70
C THR A 27 -4.27 -0.93 11.19
N PRO A 28 -4.85 -1.95 10.54
CA PRO A 28 -5.16 -1.87 9.13
C PRO A 28 -6.17 -0.74 8.94
N ARG A 29 -5.69 0.41 8.49
CA ARG A 29 -6.59 1.49 8.06
C ARG A 29 -7.33 0.94 6.87
N ASN A 30 -8.66 0.87 6.97
CA ASN A 30 -9.53 0.52 5.86
C ASN A 30 -9.05 1.28 4.62
N GLU A 31 -8.50 0.53 3.67
CA GLU A 31 -8.03 1.06 2.40
C GLU A 31 -9.27 1.48 1.63
N GLU A 32 -9.74 2.69 1.86
CA GLU A 32 -10.87 3.23 1.12
C GLU A 32 -10.50 3.25 -0.37
N THR A 33 -11.15 2.37 -1.13
CA THR A 33 -11.13 2.42 -2.58
C THR A 33 -11.85 3.70 -3.01
N LEU A 34 -11.08 4.69 -3.43
CA LEU A 34 -11.59 5.98 -3.89
C LEU A 34 -12.38 5.83 -5.19
N ARG A 35 -11.88 4.99 -6.09
CA ARG A 35 -12.47 4.77 -7.42
C ARG A 35 -11.96 3.46 -8.01
N VAL A 36 -12.79 2.82 -8.82
CA VAL A 36 -12.41 1.71 -9.70
C VAL A 36 -12.38 2.22 -11.14
N ILE A 37 -11.29 1.96 -11.85
CA ILE A 37 -11.09 2.38 -13.24
C ILE A 37 -10.83 1.12 -14.07
N LYS A 38 -11.52 0.95 -15.19
CA LYS A 38 -11.24 -0.15 -16.11
C LYS A 38 -10.03 0.17 -16.97
N GLY A 39 -9.24 -0.85 -17.27
CA GLY A 39 -8.09 -0.73 -18.13
C GLY A 39 -7.74 -2.03 -18.81
N GLU A 40 -6.78 -1.95 -19.72
CA GLU A 40 -6.27 -3.07 -20.48
C GLU A 40 -4.75 -3.16 -20.33
N ILE A 41 -4.25 -4.36 -20.06
CA ILE A 41 -2.82 -4.61 -19.96
C ILE A 41 -2.19 -4.45 -21.35
N GLN A 42 -1.23 -3.54 -21.47
CA GLN A 42 -0.46 -3.31 -22.69
C GLN A 42 0.83 -4.16 -22.71
N GLY A 43 1.44 -4.35 -21.55
CA GLY A 43 2.69 -5.09 -21.44
C GLY A 43 2.98 -5.55 -20.02
N CYS A 44 3.83 -6.56 -19.93
CA CYS A 44 4.29 -7.16 -18.69
C CYS A 44 5.81 -7.05 -18.61
N GLY A 45 6.35 -6.83 -17.42
CA GLY A 45 7.78 -6.77 -17.21
C GLY A 45 8.14 -7.02 -15.75
N TYR A 46 9.37 -7.44 -15.52
CA TYR A 46 9.91 -7.62 -14.17
C TYR A 46 10.67 -6.35 -13.79
N LEU A 47 10.41 -5.85 -12.58
CA LEU A 47 11.29 -4.87 -11.95
C LEU A 47 12.19 -5.65 -11.01
N ASP A 48 13.49 -5.61 -11.29
CA ASP A 48 14.53 -6.18 -10.44
C ASP A 48 15.14 -5.06 -9.59
N GLY A 49 15.06 -5.23 -8.27
CA GLY A 49 15.56 -4.30 -7.26
C GLY A 49 16.99 -4.60 -6.82
N GLY A 50 17.77 -5.40 -7.56
CA GLY A 50 19.19 -5.64 -7.30
C GLY A 50 19.49 -6.41 -6.01
N GLY A 51 18.47 -7.05 -5.42
CA GLY A 51 18.57 -7.77 -4.15
C GLY A 51 17.25 -8.28 -3.57
N GLU A 52 16.11 -7.77 -4.06
CA GLU A 52 14.78 -8.29 -3.76
C GLU A 52 14.28 -9.23 -4.87
N GLU A 53 13.32 -10.11 -4.55
CA GLU A 53 12.70 -10.98 -5.57
C GLU A 53 12.10 -10.13 -6.69
N PRO A 54 12.33 -10.50 -7.97
CA PRO A 54 11.82 -9.73 -9.09
C PRO A 54 10.29 -9.73 -9.07
N VAL A 55 9.71 -8.53 -8.97
CA VAL A 55 8.25 -8.37 -8.93
C VAL A 55 7.74 -8.24 -10.35
N LEU A 56 6.70 -9.01 -10.70
CA LEU A 56 6.02 -8.89 -12.00
C LEU A 56 5.09 -7.67 -11.99
N HIS A 57 5.31 -6.77 -12.95
CA HIS A 57 4.52 -5.57 -13.15
C HIS A 57 3.76 -5.60 -14.48
N ALA A 58 2.52 -5.10 -14.43
CA ALA A 58 1.71 -4.83 -15.60
C ALA A 58 1.73 -3.33 -15.91
N THR A 59 1.90 -2.98 -17.19
CA THR A 59 1.59 -1.66 -17.72
C THR A 59 0.17 -1.67 -18.24
N ILE A 60 -0.71 -0.91 -17.60
CA ILE A 60 -2.15 -0.87 -17.88
C ILE A 60 -2.48 0.47 -18.50
N LYS A 61 -3.19 0.45 -19.63
CA LYS A 61 -3.81 1.64 -20.21
C LYS A 61 -5.25 1.73 -19.70
N THR A 62 -5.58 2.82 -19.01
CA THR A 62 -6.95 3.06 -18.53
C THR A 62 -7.85 3.64 -19.60
N GLU A 63 -9.16 3.57 -19.39
CA GLU A 63 -10.16 4.25 -20.23
C GLU A 63 -9.94 5.77 -20.30
N ASP A 64 -9.43 6.36 -19.20
CA ASP A 64 -9.03 7.77 -19.12
C ASP A 64 -7.70 8.06 -19.87
N ASN A 65 -7.26 7.15 -20.76
CA ASN A 65 -6.05 7.22 -21.57
C ASN A 65 -4.74 7.44 -20.77
N THR A 66 -4.73 7.02 -19.50
CA THR A 66 -3.57 7.12 -18.60
C THR A 66 -2.85 5.77 -18.55
N TYR A 67 -1.53 5.79 -18.43
CA TYR A 67 -0.72 4.58 -18.28
C TYR A 67 -0.31 4.40 -16.82
N ILE A 68 -0.60 3.23 -16.26
CA ILE A 68 -0.33 2.87 -14.86
C ILE A 68 0.55 1.64 -14.83
N LYS A 69 1.64 1.69 -14.05
CA LYS A 69 2.45 0.51 -13.74
C LYS A 69 2.11 0.04 -12.33
N THR A 70 1.73 -1.22 -12.19
CA THR A 70 1.38 -1.83 -10.91
C THR A 70 1.89 -3.25 -10.87
N ALA A 71 2.22 -3.74 -9.67
CA ALA A 71 2.49 -5.15 -9.46
C ALA A 71 1.21 -5.94 -9.77
N PHE A 72 1.31 -6.98 -10.60
CA PHE A 72 0.20 -7.84 -10.97
C PHE A 72 0.71 -9.19 -11.46
N GLN A 73 0.40 -10.27 -10.72
CA GLN A 73 0.94 -11.60 -11.02
C GLN A 73 0.32 -12.23 -12.28
N ASP A 74 -0.96 -11.95 -12.56
CA ASP A 74 -1.67 -12.53 -13.71
C ASP A 74 -1.56 -11.66 -14.96
N CYS A 75 -0.35 -11.16 -15.24
CA CYS A 75 -0.12 -10.22 -16.33
C CYS A 75 -0.17 -10.90 -17.70
N LEU A 76 -1.13 -10.48 -18.53
CA LEU A 76 -1.28 -10.91 -19.93
C LEU A 76 -1.74 -9.73 -20.78
N SER A 77 -0.98 -9.36 -21.81
CA SER A 77 -1.36 -8.27 -22.72
C SER A 77 -2.72 -8.51 -23.38
N GLY A 78 -3.51 -7.45 -23.55
CA GLY A 78 -4.88 -7.48 -24.08
C GLY A 78 -5.95 -7.84 -23.05
N LYS A 79 -5.56 -8.25 -21.83
CA LYS A 79 -6.52 -8.60 -20.78
C LYS A 79 -7.09 -7.35 -20.11
N LYS A 80 -8.41 -7.35 -19.91
CA LYS A 80 -9.10 -6.33 -19.13
C LYS A 80 -8.88 -6.55 -17.64
N VAL A 81 -8.64 -5.46 -16.93
CA VAL A 81 -8.39 -5.43 -15.48
C VAL A 81 -9.10 -4.24 -14.86
N ASN A 82 -9.46 -4.38 -13.59
CA ASN A 82 -9.95 -3.29 -12.77
C ASN A 82 -8.77 -2.70 -12.00
N VAL A 83 -8.55 -1.40 -12.12
CA VAL A 83 -7.56 -0.65 -11.35
C VAL A 83 -8.28 0.04 -10.19
N LEU A 84 -7.99 -0.43 -8.99
CA LEU A 84 -8.44 0.16 -7.74
C LEU A 84 -7.51 1.31 -7.38
N VAL A 85 -8.07 2.51 -7.31
CA VAL A 85 -7.37 3.68 -6.77
C VAL A 85 -7.66 3.75 -5.29
N LYS A 86 -6.67 3.44 -4.47
CA LYS A 86 -6.76 3.43 -3.01
C LYS A 86 -6.00 4.62 -2.41
N ARG A 87 -6.38 5.03 -1.20
CA ARG A 87 -5.60 5.96 -0.39
C ARG A 87 -4.43 5.23 0.27
N GLY A 88 -3.24 5.82 0.21
CA GLY A 88 -2.07 5.32 0.93
C GLY A 88 -2.16 5.57 2.44
N MET A 89 -1.30 4.90 3.19
CA MET A 89 -1.26 4.86 4.66
C MET A 89 -1.29 6.25 5.36
N LEU A 90 -0.74 7.27 4.70
CA LEU A 90 -0.69 8.64 5.21
C LEU A 90 -1.71 9.60 4.57
N TYR A 91 -2.69 9.10 3.80
CA TYR A 91 -3.71 9.89 3.07
C TYR A 91 -3.18 10.87 2.00
N TYR A 92 -1.88 11.17 1.97
CA TYR A 92 -1.25 12.07 1.00
C TYR A 92 -0.99 11.41 -0.36
N ASN A 93 -0.85 10.07 -0.40
CA ASN A 93 -0.50 9.33 -1.62
C ASN A 93 -1.68 8.50 -2.14
N ARG A 94 -1.73 8.28 -3.45
CA ARG A 94 -2.62 7.31 -4.10
C ARG A 94 -1.84 6.04 -4.40
N VAL A 95 -2.44 4.89 -4.11
CA VAL A 95 -1.90 3.57 -4.45
C VAL A 95 -2.81 2.97 -5.51
N TYR A 96 -2.20 2.42 -6.56
CA TYR A 96 -2.92 1.77 -7.65
C TYR A 96 -2.73 0.26 -7.50
N VAL A 97 -3.83 -0.47 -7.43
CA VAL A 97 -3.85 -1.94 -7.34
C VAL A 97 -4.63 -2.48 -8.51
N ALA A 98 -4.07 -3.47 -9.22
CA ALA A 98 -4.78 -4.16 -10.28
C ALA A 98 -5.45 -5.44 -9.77
N GLU A 99 -6.70 -5.63 -10.16
CA GLU A 99 -7.48 -6.85 -9.93
C GLU A 99 -8.06 -7.38 -11.24
N LYS A 100 -8.38 -8.67 -11.25
CA LYS A 100 -9.08 -9.30 -12.37
C LYS A 100 -10.45 -8.62 -12.54
N ALA A 101 -10.78 -8.29 -13.80
CA ALA A 101 -12.06 -7.67 -14.14
C ALA A 101 -13.25 -8.60 -13.93
#